data_AF-A0A6D2I1W8-F1
#
_entry.id   AF-A0A6D2I1W8-F1
#
_cell.length_a   1.000
_cell.length_b   1.000
_cell.length_c   1.000
_cell.angle_alpha   90.00
_cell.angle_beta   90.00
_cell.angle_gamma   90.00
#
_symmetry.space_group_name_H-M   'P 1'
#
loop_
_entity.id
_entity.type
_entity.pdbx_description
1 polymer ?
#
loop_
_entity_poly.entity_id
_entity_poly.type
_entity_poly.pdbx_seq_one_letter_code
_entity_poly.pdbx_strand_id
1 'polypeptide(L)'
;MDNSLGFMAVFAVSGSVVFLASQFHKRLLSDYMEKFEFEIRSRENVVMKKKVRFAADVVEPSGNNKEYRRRHSSKAKFDKQLKMAATI
;
A
#
# COMPACT_ATOMS: atom_id res chain seq x y z
N MET A 1 -33.46 -31.23 -40.38
CA MET A 1 -33.52 -30.59 -39.04
C MET A 1 -32.13 -30.01 -38.67
N ASP A 2 -31.29 -29.74 -39.67
CA ASP A 2 -29.83 -29.87 -39.51
C ASP A 2 -29.16 -28.50 -39.35
N ASN A 3 -29.80 -27.45 -39.88
CA ASN A 3 -29.36 -26.07 -39.75
C ASN A 3 -29.60 -25.52 -38.32
N SER A 4 -30.67 -25.97 -37.66
CA SER A 4 -31.00 -25.57 -36.29
C SER A 4 -29.89 -25.96 -35.30
N LEU A 5 -29.34 -27.16 -35.46
CA LEU A 5 -28.29 -27.67 -34.58
C LEU A 5 -26.98 -26.90 -34.79
N GLY A 6 -26.66 -26.52 -36.03
CA GLY A 6 -25.51 -25.67 -36.36
C GLY A 6 -25.60 -24.28 -35.75
N PHE A 7 -26.75 -23.60 -35.83
CA PHE A 7 -26.95 -22.31 -35.16
C PHE A 7 -26.82 -22.44 -33.65
N MET A 8 -27.42 -23.48 -33.06
CA MET A 8 -27.32 -23.73 -31.61
C MET A 8 -25.88 -23.97 -31.17
N ALA A 9 -25.07 -24.67 -31.98
CA ALA A 9 -23.65 -24.87 -31.72
C ALA A 9 -22.86 -23.55 -31.78
N VAL A 10 -23.12 -22.70 -32.76
CA VAL A 10 -22.48 -21.37 -32.86
C VAL A 10 -22.84 -20.49 -31.67
N PHE A 11 -24.10 -20.48 -31.24
CA PHE A 11 -24.53 -19.77 -30.02
C PHE A 11 -23.91 -20.35 -28.75
N ALA A 12 -23.80 -21.67 -28.63
CA ALA A 12 -23.14 -22.30 -27.47
C ALA A 12 -21.65 -21.96 -27.42
N VAL A 13 -20.94 -22.04 -28.55
CA VAL A 13 -19.52 -21.73 -28.63
C VAL A 13 -19.27 -20.24 -28.41
N SER A 14 -19.97 -19.35 -29.13
CA SER A 14 -19.81 -17.89 -28.98
C SER A 14 -20.27 -17.39 -27.60
N GLY A 15 -21.41 -17.87 -27.11
CA GLY A 15 -21.97 -17.52 -25.82
C GLY A 15 -21.12 -18.01 -24.66
N SER A 16 -20.45 -19.17 -24.77
CA SER A 16 -19.60 -19.71 -23.71
C SER A 16 -18.39 -18.81 -23.39
N VAL A 17 -17.78 -18.19 -24.42
CA VAL A 17 -16.65 -17.27 -24.23
C VAL A 17 -17.11 -15.99 -23.53
N VAL A 18 -18.26 -15.45 -23.94
CA VAL A 18 -18.88 -14.27 -23.30
C VAL A 18 -19.30 -14.58 -21.86
N PHE A 19 -19.83 -15.77 -21.60
CA PHE A 19 -20.21 -16.22 -20.26
C PHE A 19 -18.99 -16.41 -19.36
N LEU A 20 -17.91 -17.00 -19.88
CA LEU A 20 -16.65 -17.15 -19.13
C LEU A 20 -16.03 -15.79 -18.81
N ALA A 21 -16.02 -14.86 -19.77
CA ALA A 21 -15.62 -13.48 -19.52
C ALA A 21 -16.50 -12.81 -18.44
N SER A 22 -17.82 -12.97 -18.53
CA SER A 22 -18.78 -12.42 -17.56
C SER A 22 -18.61 -12.98 -16.15
N GLN A 23 -18.29 -14.27 -16.01
CA GLN A 23 -17.99 -14.90 -14.71
C GLN A 23 -16.64 -14.44 -14.15
N PHE A 24 -15.63 -14.31 -15.01
CA PHE A 24 -14.33 -13.72 -14.65
C PHE A 24 -14.50 -12.26 -14.18
N HIS A 25 -15.40 -11.50 -14.82
CA HIS A 25 -15.71 -10.12 -14.43
C HIS A 25 -16.43 -9.95 -13.08
N LYS A 26 -16.92 -11.00 -12.43
CA LYS A 26 -17.53 -10.86 -11.09
C LYS A 26 -16.58 -11.23 -9.97
N ARG A 27 -15.81 -12.30 -10.16
CA ARG A 27 -14.89 -12.81 -9.13
C ARG A 27 -13.52 -12.13 -9.17
N LEU A 28 -12.89 -12.06 -10.33
CA LEU A 28 -11.59 -11.37 -10.44
C LEU A 28 -11.74 -9.86 -10.36
N LEU A 29 -12.82 -9.30 -10.90
CA LEU A 29 -13.03 -7.85 -10.82
C LEU A 29 -13.26 -7.43 -9.37
N SER A 30 -13.90 -8.24 -8.51
CA SER A 30 -13.99 -7.93 -7.08
C SER A 30 -12.62 -7.91 -6.41
N ASP A 31 -11.82 -8.96 -6.58
CA ASP A 31 -10.47 -9.05 -5.98
C ASP A 31 -9.53 -7.96 -6.52
N TYR A 32 -9.60 -7.66 -7.81
CA TYR A 32 -8.80 -6.59 -8.43
C TYR A 32 -9.32 -5.20 -8.07
N MET A 33 -10.64 -4.98 -7.99
CA MET A 33 -11.21 -3.69 -7.59
C MET A 33 -10.95 -3.40 -6.13
N GLU A 34 -11.00 -4.39 -5.24
CA GLU A 34 -10.59 -4.21 -3.84
C GLU A 34 -9.12 -3.79 -3.77
N LYS A 35 -8.25 -4.43 -4.57
CA LYS A 35 -6.82 -4.10 -4.64
C LYS A 35 -6.56 -2.74 -5.28
N PHE A 36 -7.29 -2.40 -6.34
CA PHE A 36 -7.21 -1.10 -7.03
C PHE A 36 -7.77 0.03 -6.16
N GLU A 37 -8.91 -0.18 -5.50
CA GLU A 37 -9.50 0.78 -4.56
C GLU A 37 -8.54 1.00 -3.39
N PHE A 38 -7.97 -0.07 -2.83
CA PHE A 38 -6.96 0.05 -1.77
C PHE A 38 -5.71 0.80 -2.26
N GLU A 39 -5.22 0.51 -3.46
CA GLU A 39 -4.05 1.20 -4.03
C GLU A 39 -4.32 2.67 -4.37
N ILE A 40 -5.51 2.98 -4.91
CA ILE A 40 -5.98 4.34 -5.20
C ILE A 40 -6.14 5.13 -3.89
N ARG A 41 -6.83 4.56 -2.90
CA ARG A 41 -7.04 5.18 -1.58
C ARG A 41 -5.72 5.32 -0.82
N SER A 42 -4.82 4.37 -0.92
CA SER A 42 -3.46 4.44 -0.36
C SER A 42 -2.65 5.56 -1.03
N ARG A 43 -2.69 5.67 -2.37
CA ARG A 43 -2.09 6.81 -3.08
C ARG A 43 -2.70 8.14 -2.66
N GLU A 44 -4.01 8.22 -2.47
CA GLU A 44 -4.68 9.44 -2.01
C GLU A 44 -4.20 9.85 -0.61
N ASN A 45 -3.98 8.88 0.28
CA ASN A 45 -3.36 9.11 1.58
C ASN A 45 -1.88 9.52 1.49
N VAL A 46 -1.14 9.07 0.47
CA VAL A 46 0.23 9.55 0.17
C VAL A 46 0.23 11.00 -0.33
N VAL A 47 -0.87 11.46 -0.95
CA VAL A 47 -1.06 12.87 -1.36
C VAL A 47 -1.56 13.75 -0.19
N MET A 48 -1.75 13.21 1.03
CA MET A 48 -1.94 14.08 2.20
C MET A 48 -0.74 15.01 2.34
N LYS A 49 -0.95 16.28 1.97
CA LYS A 49 0.07 17.32 2.06
C LYS A 49 0.58 17.32 3.49
N LYS A 50 1.90 17.08 3.65
CA LYS A 50 2.54 17.19 4.97
C LYS A 50 2.28 18.59 5.49
N LYS A 51 1.42 18.69 6.51
CA LYS A 51 1.13 19.94 7.19
C LYS A 51 2.19 20.12 8.27
N VAL A 52 2.96 21.20 8.17
CA VAL A 52 3.94 21.57 9.20
C VAL A 52 3.19 21.74 10.52
N ARG A 53 3.59 20.99 11.54
CA ARG A 53 3.12 21.16 12.91
C ARG A 53 4.30 21.71 13.72
N PHE A 54 4.05 22.78 14.45
CA PHE A 54 5.00 23.29 15.42
C PHE A 54 4.81 22.53 16.73
N ALA A 55 5.90 22.15 17.38
CA ALA A 55 5.84 21.63 18.74
C ALA A 55 5.28 22.73 19.65
N ALA A 56 4.32 22.38 20.53
CA ALA A 56 3.73 23.34 21.46
C ALA A 56 4.76 23.84 22.49
N ASP A 57 5.73 23.00 22.78
CA ASP A 57 6.90 23.22 23.61
C ASP A 57 8.12 23.50 22.74
N VAL A 58 8.16 24.71 22.17
CA VAL A 58 9.43 25.25 21.64
C VAL A 58 10.34 25.50 22.83
N VAL A 59 11.15 24.50 23.19
CA VAL A 59 12.25 24.68 24.14
C VAL A 59 13.29 25.54 23.42
N GLU A 60 13.47 26.78 23.88
CA GLU A 60 14.54 27.64 23.40
C GLU A 60 15.85 26.86 23.45
N PRO A 61 16.64 26.85 22.36
CA PRO A 61 17.96 26.27 22.40
C PRO A 61 18.74 27.00 23.50
N SER A 62 18.95 26.32 24.63
CA SER A 62 19.91 26.75 25.64
C SER A 62 21.18 27.11 24.88
N GLY A 63 21.61 28.38 25.02
CA GLY A 63 22.68 28.98 24.21
C GLY A 63 24.02 28.23 24.26
N ASN A 64 24.11 27.14 25.03
CA ASN A 64 25.21 26.19 25.07
C ASN A 64 24.80 24.82 24.48
N ASN A 65 24.99 24.64 23.16
CA ASN A 65 24.67 23.37 22.47
C ASN A 65 25.50 22.15 22.95
N LYS A 66 26.59 22.37 23.71
CA LYS A 66 27.53 21.30 24.09
C LYS A 66 26.86 20.18 24.88
N GLU A 67 25.85 20.50 25.69
CA GLU A 67 25.16 19.51 26.52
C GLU A 67 24.17 18.67 25.71
N TYR A 68 23.42 19.30 24.80
CA TYR A 68 22.56 18.61 23.83
C TYR A 68 23.38 17.58 23.01
N ARG A 69 24.53 18.02 22.48
CA ARG A 69 25.41 17.17 21.68
C ARG A 69 25.98 15.98 22.48
N ARG A 70 26.27 16.17 23.77
CA ARG A 70 26.72 15.08 24.67
C ARG A 70 25.63 14.03 24.88
N ARG A 71 24.40 14.45 25.21
CA ARG A 71 23.29 13.52 25.49
C ARG A 71 22.93 12.69 24.25
N HIS A 72 22.87 13.31 23.08
CA HIS A 72 22.53 12.59 21.84
C HIS A 72 23.67 11.72 21.28
N SER A 73 24.94 12.06 21.54
CA SER A 73 26.07 11.21 21.15
C SER A 73 26.15 9.92 21.97
N SER A 74 25.86 10.00 23.28
CA SER A 74 25.86 8.82 24.16
C SER A 74 24.74 7.84 23.82
N LYS A 75 23.53 8.36 23.52
CA LYS A 75 22.38 7.55 23.10
C LYS A 75 22.63 6.79 21.80
N ALA A 76 23.23 7.44 20.80
CA ALA A 76 23.59 6.80 19.53
C ALA A 76 24.63 5.67 19.69
N LYS A 77 25.56 5.79 20.64
CA LYS A 77 26.55 4.75 20.94
C LYS A 77 25.91 3.54 21.65
N PHE A 78 24.98 3.79 22.55
CA PHE A 78 24.25 2.73 23.26
C PHE A 78 23.36 1.92 22.30
N ASP A 79 22.60 2.61 21.43
CA ASP A 79 21.76 1.96 20.43
C ASP A 79 22.57 1.14 19.43
N LYS A 80 23.78 1.61 19.07
CA LYS A 80 24.69 0.86 18.19
C LYS A 80 25.23 -0.40 18.88
N GLN A 81 25.58 -0.32 20.17
CA GLN A 81 26.02 -1.49 20.95
C GLN A 81 24.89 -2.51 21.12
N LEU A 82 23.68 -2.07 21.46
CA LEU A 82 22.53 -2.95 21.63
C LEU A 82 22.20 -3.70 20.32
N LYS A 83 22.28 -3.02 19.17
CA LYS A 83 22.10 -3.65 17.86
C LYS A 83 23.17 -4.69 17.55
N MET A 84 24.44 -4.41 17.86
CA MET A 84 25.53 -5.38 17.65
C MET A 84 25.41 -6.59 18.59
N ALA A 85 25.00 -6.38 19.85
CA ALA A 85 24.78 -7.46 20.81
C ALA A 85 23.59 -8.36 20.45
N ALA A 86 22.56 -7.82 19.77
CA ALA A 86 21.38 -8.57 19.34
C ALA A 86 21.55 -9.32 18.00
N THR A 87 22.73 -9.25 17.38
CA THR A 87 23.02 -9.86 16.06
C THR A 87 23.87 -11.14 16.18
N ILE A 88 24.00 -11.70 17.40
CA ILE A 88 24.70 -12.97 17.67
C ILE A 88 23.67 -14.01 18.11
#